data_AF-A0A0D2DRQ3-F1
#
_entry.id   AF-A0A0D2DRQ3-F1
#
_cell.length_a   1.000
_cell.length_b   1.000
_cell.length_c   1.000
_cell.angle_alpha   90.00
_cell.angle_beta   90.00
_cell.angle_gamma   90.00
#
_symmetry.space_group_name_H-M   'P 1'
#
loop_
_entity.id
_entity.type
_entity.pdbx_description
1 polymer ?
#
loop_
_entity_poly.entity_id
_entity_poly.type
_entity_poly.pdbx_seq_one_letter_code
_entity_poly.pdbx_strand_id
1 'polypeptide(L)'
;MGVEDSRKLQEPLLEEKAGLSPSSSSSYDDDDLSLTGAPSRILSKAAMLFRPHHAYRLGKRFAYCFVPQLLRSRIWDDEAPKSKQFSTSYLNGLRGITSIKVFTFHWLMAFSGAGFMPWGCDDRHKYVLELPIIRYFYAGFTAHVFFGIAGYLTTLRLFQLIDRHDQASQSKVLLNVSGALFRRAFRLYLPTFIITLVTAHYIYFGFYEANRPFLLDHGKLFPGDWNEPKPERFASYWMQMKFWGREMFDLTNIFTYGAVYPWHDQHLWSILAEMKGSMFLYMILIATAQCRVYVRFAVMCAMTYLYFLWNHWEIWVYILGAIVAQIDLLLTERDEKNKQVLPTPCADRFPPSPPRSPAPEEMMMMKKREREQHGGGWKRYYRHNLPTAGRTWSRAFGFFVAFYFLSYPIHGARDPAPGYMLLNKLIPEWMDRKDKFYANIGTAILLLLLARSDPQTSKWRRILNSGLAQYFGKISFGLYLTHGPVLHAFGYMIPQRIWWMMGTQGVDTTDAVWTAVIVIGWVINLASCLWVADVWTREVESRCVKAVKKLEDLCFVKTK
;
A
#
# COMPACT_ATOMS: atom_id res chain seq x y z
N MET A 1 -22.86 18.19 -55.84
CA MET A 1 -21.54 17.93 -55.21
C MET A 1 -21.58 18.65 -53.87
N GLY A 2 -21.93 18.04 -52.74
CA GLY A 2 -21.62 16.71 -52.28
C GLY A 2 -20.62 16.84 -51.13
N VAL A 3 -21.11 16.81 -49.88
CA VAL A 3 -20.66 15.99 -48.75
C VAL A 3 -21.49 16.41 -47.53
N GLU A 4 -22.33 15.47 -47.11
CA GLU A 4 -23.28 15.55 -46.02
C GLU A 4 -22.63 15.50 -44.64
N ASP A 5 -23.38 16.13 -43.74
CA ASP A 5 -23.38 16.05 -42.30
C ASP A 5 -23.36 14.61 -41.77
N SER A 6 -22.48 14.31 -40.81
CA SER A 6 -22.51 13.08 -40.02
C SER A 6 -21.93 13.31 -38.63
N ARG A 7 -22.54 14.24 -37.89
CA ARG A 7 -22.56 14.23 -36.42
C ARG A 7 -23.60 13.20 -35.94
N LYS A 8 -23.24 11.91 -35.89
CA LYS A 8 -23.97 10.90 -35.10
C LYS A 8 -23.00 9.83 -34.64
N LEU A 9 -22.58 9.88 -33.37
CA LEU A 9 -22.16 8.74 -32.55
C LEU A 9 -21.90 9.24 -31.11
N GLN A 10 -22.92 9.82 -30.49
CA GLN A 10 -22.98 10.03 -29.05
C GLN A 10 -24.43 9.78 -28.66
N GLU A 11 -24.72 8.61 -28.06
CA GLU A 11 -25.64 8.49 -26.93
C GLU A 11 -25.62 7.06 -26.32
N PRO A 12 -25.95 6.93 -25.02
CA PRO A 12 -25.60 5.79 -24.17
C PRO A 12 -26.65 4.69 -24.15
N LEU A 13 -26.21 3.43 -24.16
CA LEU A 13 -27.04 2.23 -24.08
C LEU A 13 -27.47 1.93 -22.63
N LEU A 14 -28.39 2.71 -22.05
CA LEU A 14 -29.24 2.30 -20.93
C LEU A 14 -30.44 3.25 -20.80
N GLU A 15 -31.58 2.91 -21.41
CA GLU A 15 -32.93 3.05 -20.84
C GLU A 15 -33.99 2.65 -21.87
N GLU A 16 -34.74 1.57 -21.58
CA GLU A 16 -36.15 1.53 -21.97
C GLU A 16 -36.90 0.70 -20.93
N LYS A 17 -37.67 1.40 -20.09
CA LYS A 17 -38.77 0.87 -19.30
C LYS A 17 -40.05 1.44 -19.86
N ALA A 18 -41.05 0.56 -19.87
CA ALA A 18 -42.49 0.81 -19.82
C ALA A 18 -43.26 0.86 -21.14
N GLY A 19 -44.14 -0.13 -21.29
CA GLY A 19 -45.34 -0.06 -22.09
C GLY A 19 -45.94 -1.44 -22.26
N LEU A 20 -46.81 -1.88 -21.33
CA LEU A 20 -48.00 -2.69 -21.60
C LEU A 20 -48.68 -3.16 -20.29
N SER A 21 -49.95 -2.78 -20.14
CA SER A 21 -50.95 -3.36 -19.22
C SER A 21 -52.33 -3.01 -19.80
N PRO A 22 -53.45 -3.66 -19.42
CA PRO A 22 -53.65 -5.00 -18.84
C PRO A 22 -54.82 -5.79 -19.52
N SER A 23 -54.82 -7.14 -19.46
CA SER A 23 -56.09 -7.91 -19.44
C SER A 23 -55.93 -9.35 -18.92
N SER A 24 -56.60 -9.60 -17.80
CA SER A 24 -57.37 -10.79 -17.37
C SER A 24 -56.79 -12.22 -17.38
N SER A 25 -56.93 -12.81 -16.19
CA SER A 25 -57.35 -14.19 -15.84
C SER A 25 -56.33 -15.35 -15.79
N SER A 26 -56.04 -15.72 -14.54
CA SER A 26 -56.04 -17.07 -13.95
C SER A 26 -55.24 -18.20 -14.63
N SER A 27 -54.20 -18.67 -13.94
CA SER A 27 -54.17 -20.00 -13.30
C SER A 27 -52.83 -20.15 -12.56
N TYR A 28 -52.92 -20.64 -11.33
CA TYR A 28 -51.79 -21.22 -10.61
C TYR A 28 -51.49 -22.56 -11.27
N ASP A 29 -50.25 -22.78 -11.69
CA ASP A 29 -49.71 -24.12 -11.86
C ASP A 29 -48.31 -24.17 -11.24
N ASP A 30 -48.25 -24.91 -10.13
CA ASP A 30 -47.04 -25.52 -9.59
C ASP A 30 -46.47 -26.44 -10.67
N ASP A 31 -45.23 -26.18 -11.11
CA ASP A 31 -44.50 -27.11 -11.97
C ASP A 31 -43.18 -27.50 -11.29
N ASP A 32 -43.13 -28.79 -10.98
CA ASP A 32 -42.11 -29.52 -10.25
C ASP A 32 -40.67 -29.22 -10.69
N LEU A 33 -39.80 -28.99 -9.69
CA LEU A 33 -38.35 -28.96 -9.80
C LEU A 33 -37.79 -30.36 -10.12
N SER A 34 -38.03 -30.84 -11.34
CA SER A 34 -37.45 -32.06 -11.88
C SER A 34 -35.95 -31.88 -12.14
N LEU A 35 -35.13 -32.54 -11.30
CA LEU A 35 -33.66 -32.60 -11.36
C LEU A 35 -33.12 -33.38 -12.59
N THR A 36 -33.98 -34.00 -13.40
CA THR A 36 -33.55 -34.86 -14.53
C THR A 36 -33.18 -34.08 -15.80
N GLY A 37 -33.55 -32.80 -15.90
CA GLY A 37 -33.23 -31.92 -17.03
C GLY A 37 -32.02 -30.98 -16.83
N ALA A 38 -31.35 -31.03 -15.68
CA ALA A 38 -30.21 -30.17 -15.38
C ALA A 38 -29.02 -30.29 -16.38
N PRO A 39 -28.56 -31.50 -16.76
CA PRO A 39 -27.41 -31.62 -17.67
C PRO A 39 -27.72 -31.15 -19.10
N SER A 40 -28.92 -31.38 -19.62
CA SER A 40 -29.33 -30.90 -20.95
C SER A 40 -29.50 -29.38 -21.01
N ARG A 41 -29.92 -28.74 -19.89
CA ARG A 41 -29.95 -27.28 -19.73
C ARG A 41 -28.56 -26.67 -19.62
N ILE A 42 -27.60 -27.36 -19.00
CA ILE A 42 -26.19 -26.92 -18.93
C ILE A 42 -25.52 -27.06 -20.29
N LEU A 43 -25.73 -28.18 -20.99
CA LEU A 43 -25.22 -28.43 -22.35
C LEU A 43 -25.80 -27.46 -23.39
N SER A 44 -27.10 -27.15 -23.32
CA SER A 44 -27.72 -26.16 -24.21
C SER A 44 -27.28 -24.72 -23.91
N LYS A 45 -27.07 -24.37 -22.63
CA LYS A 45 -26.42 -23.10 -22.25
C LYS A 45 -24.95 -23.03 -22.72
N ALA A 46 -24.22 -24.14 -22.65
CA ALA A 46 -22.86 -24.24 -23.18
C ALA A 46 -22.86 -24.11 -24.71
N ALA A 47 -23.77 -24.77 -25.42
CA ALA A 47 -23.92 -24.67 -26.88
C ALA A 47 -24.31 -23.26 -27.34
N MET A 48 -25.11 -22.52 -26.57
CA MET A 48 -25.40 -21.11 -26.84
C MET A 48 -24.17 -20.20 -26.71
N LEU A 49 -23.20 -20.54 -25.84
CA LEU A 49 -21.93 -19.82 -25.72
C LEU A 49 -21.00 -20.03 -26.94
N PHE A 50 -21.18 -21.11 -27.71
CA PHE A 50 -20.40 -21.44 -28.91
C PHE A 50 -20.92 -20.80 -30.22
N ARG A 51 -22.01 -20.02 -30.19
CA ARG A 51 -22.44 -19.26 -31.38
C ARG A 51 -21.39 -18.19 -31.72
N PRO A 52 -20.93 -18.07 -32.99
CA PRO A 52 -19.81 -17.20 -33.37
C PRO A 52 -20.03 -15.73 -33.01
N HIS A 53 -21.27 -15.24 -33.05
CA HIS A 53 -21.62 -13.89 -32.62
C HIS A 53 -21.54 -13.69 -31.09
N HIS A 54 -21.90 -14.71 -30.29
CA HIS A 54 -21.73 -14.68 -28.83
C HIS A 54 -20.25 -14.83 -28.46
N ALA A 55 -19.52 -15.69 -29.13
CA ALA A 55 -18.07 -15.84 -28.98
C ALA A 55 -17.33 -14.56 -29.36
N TYR A 56 -17.70 -13.87 -30.46
CA TYR A 56 -17.15 -12.57 -30.83
C TYR A 56 -17.46 -11.49 -29.79
N ARG A 57 -18.71 -11.41 -29.33
CA ARG A 57 -19.11 -10.44 -28.28
C ARG A 57 -18.41 -10.71 -26.96
N LEU A 58 -18.31 -11.97 -26.57
CA LEU A 58 -17.61 -12.42 -25.38
C LEU A 58 -16.11 -12.15 -25.52
N GLY A 59 -15.53 -12.41 -26.69
CA GLY A 59 -14.14 -12.11 -27.04
C GLY A 59 -13.84 -10.62 -27.01
N LYS A 60 -14.74 -9.76 -27.52
CA LYS A 60 -14.62 -8.30 -27.42
C LYS A 60 -14.71 -7.82 -25.98
N ARG A 61 -15.63 -8.37 -25.17
CA ARG A 61 -15.74 -8.08 -23.74
C ARG A 61 -14.50 -8.55 -22.97
N PHE A 62 -13.99 -9.72 -23.32
CA PHE A 62 -12.79 -10.30 -22.74
C PHE A 62 -11.56 -9.46 -23.09
N ALA A 63 -11.35 -9.12 -24.36
CA ALA A 63 -10.29 -8.21 -24.81
C ALA A 63 -10.39 -6.84 -24.13
N TYR A 64 -11.60 -6.28 -24.02
CA TYR A 64 -11.84 -5.03 -23.29
C TYR A 64 -11.38 -5.16 -21.83
N CYS A 65 -11.70 -6.26 -21.14
CA CYS A 65 -11.26 -6.53 -19.76
C CYS A 65 -9.74 -6.41 -19.57
N PHE A 66 -8.95 -6.83 -20.56
CA PHE A 66 -7.49 -6.73 -20.53
C PHE A 66 -6.94 -5.35 -20.90
N VAL A 67 -7.71 -4.41 -21.41
CA VAL A 67 -7.20 -3.06 -21.69
C VAL A 67 -7.01 -2.28 -20.38
N PRO A 68 -5.85 -1.64 -20.13
CA PRO A 68 -5.60 -0.88 -18.91
C PRO A 68 -6.41 0.41 -18.94
N GLN A 69 -6.74 0.93 -17.75
CA GLN A 69 -7.62 2.09 -17.61
C GLN A 69 -7.13 3.33 -18.37
N LEU A 70 -5.81 3.57 -18.40
CA LEU A 70 -5.22 4.70 -19.12
C LEU A 70 -5.48 4.64 -20.63
N LEU A 71 -5.48 3.44 -21.20
CA LEU A 71 -5.75 3.22 -22.61
C LEU A 71 -7.27 3.25 -22.88
N ARG A 72 -8.08 2.76 -21.93
CA ARG A 72 -9.54 2.90 -21.99
C ARG A 72 -10.01 4.35 -22.00
N SER A 73 -9.44 5.19 -21.14
CA SER A 73 -9.77 6.61 -21.09
C SER A 73 -9.33 7.36 -22.36
N ARG A 74 -8.31 6.88 -23.08
CA ARG A 74 -7.84 7.54 -24.32
C ARG A 74 -8.55 7.05 -25.58
N ILE A 75 -8.93 5.78 -25.65
CA ILE A 75 -9.54 5.17 -26.86
C ILE A 75 -11.07 5.20 -26.79
N TRP A 76 -11.64 5.00 -25.60
CA TRP A 76 -13.08 4.80 -25.40
C TRP A 76 -13.74 5.88 -24.52
N ASP A 77 -13.02 6.93 -24.12
CA ASP A 77 -13.46 7.98 -23.19
C ASP A 77 -14.07 7.44 -21.87
N ASP A 78 -13.73 6.19 -21.50
CA ASP A 78 -14.16 5.55 -20.26
C ASP A 78 -13.24 6.01 -19.13
N GLU A 79 -13.47 7.24 -18.64
CA GLU A 79 -12.72 7.79 -17.52
C GLU A 79 -12.99 7.03 -16.23
N ALA A 80 -11.91 6.72 -15.50
CA ALA A 80 -12.05 6.13 -14.18
C ALA A 80 -12.76 7.11 -13.24
N PRO A 81 -13.66 6.65 -12.36
CA PRO A 81 -14.28 7.53 -11.37
C PRO A 81 -13.22 8.29 -10.56
N LYS A 82 -13.37 9.62 -10.46
CA LYS A 82 -12.45 10.46 -9.68
C LYS A 82 -12.37 9.94 -8.25
N SER A 83 -11.16 9.65 -7.78
CA SER A 83 -10.93 9.18 -6.42
C SER A 83 -11.32 10.25 -5.42
N LYS A 84 -12.20 9.91 -4.46
CA LYS A 84 -12.55 10.82 -3.36
C LYS A 84 -11.29 11.09 -2.53
N GLN A 85 -10.95 12.36 -2.36
CA GLN A 85 -9.82 12.76 -1.52
C GLN A 85 -10.25 12.87 -0.06
N PHE A 86 -9.51 12.21 0.82
CA PHE A 86 -9.66 12.22 2.27
C PHE A 86 -8.40 12.80 2.92
N SER A 87 -8.47 13.16 4.20
CA SER A 87 -7.31 13.65 4.97
C SER A 87 -6.11 12.68 4.96
N THR A 88 -6.38 11.38 4.80
CA THR A 88 -5.40 10.30 4.74
C THR A 88 -5.04 9.84 3.32
N SER A 89 -5.53 10.49 2.25
CA SER A 89 -5.25 10.10 0.86
C SER A 89 -3.75 10.08 0.52
N TYR A 90 -2.95 10.94 1.16
CA TYR A 90 -1.50 10.95 0.98
C TYR A 90 -0.82 9.60 1.31
N LEU A 91 -1.38 8.81 2.23
CA LEU A 91 -0.86 7.48 2.58
C LEU A 91 -1.08 6.48 1.43
N ASN A 92 -2.19 6.62 0.70
CA ASN A 92 -2.42 5.85 -0.52
C ASN A 92 -1.39 6.22 -1.59
N GLY A 93 -1.10 7.51 -1.75
CA GLY A 93 -0.03 7.97 -2.65
C GLY A 93 1.36 7.47 -2.26
N LEU A 94 1.65 7.44 -0.96
CA LEU A 94 2.93 6.95 -0.43
C LEU A 94 3.09 5.46 -0.74
N ARG A 95 2.04 4.68 -0.52
CA ARG A 95 2.00 3.26 -0.91
C ARG A 95 2.26 3.06 -2.40
N GLY A 96 1.66 3.90 -3.25
CA GLY A 96 1.84 3.85 -4.70
C GLY A 96 3.27 4.12 -5.16
N ILE A 97 3.89 5.19 -4.66
CA ILE A 97 5.30 5.48 -4.99
C ILE A 97 6.22 4.38 -4.45
N THR A 98 5.94 3.90 -3.23
CA THR A 98 6.73 2.82 -2.61
C THR A 98 6.61 1.51 -3.40
N SER A 99 5.46 1.21 -4.03
CA SER A 99 5.34 0.00 -4.87
C SER A 99 6.19 0.04 -6.14
N ILE A 100 6.40 1.22 -6.73
CA ILE A 100 7.33 1.37 -7.87
C ILE A 100 8.77 1.14 -7.43
N LYS A 101 9.13 1.62 -6.23
CA LYS A 101 10.42 1.31 -5.63
C LYS A 101 10.58 -0.20 -5.41
N VAL A 102 9.58 -0.88 -4.82
CA VAL A 102 9.63 -2.34 -4.58
C VAL A 102 9.88 -3.08 -5.89
N PHE A 103 9.11 -2.74 -6.94
CA PHE A 103 9.34 -3.29 -8.28
C PHE A 103 10.77 -3.05 -8.76
N THR A 104 11.28 -1.83 -8.60
CA THR A 104 12.63 -1.46 -9.06
C THR A 104 13.72 -2.23 -8.30
N PHE A 105 13.53 -2.47 -7.00
CA PHE A 105 14.42 -3.30 -6.20
C PHE A 105 14.45 -4.75 -6.72
N HIS A 106 13.27 -5.36 -6.97
CA HIS A 106 13.18 -6.72 -7.50
C HIS A 106 13.66 -6.84 -8.95
N TRP A 107 13.53 -5.79 -9.74
CA TRP A 107 14.19 -5.73 -11.04
C TRP A 107 15.71 -5.73 -10.90
N LEU A 108 16.25 -4.82 -10.09
CA LEU A 108 17.70 -4.63 -9.97
C LEU A 108 18.39 -5.83 -9.31
N MET A 109 17.75 -6.52 -8.37
CA MET A 109 18.38 -7.64 -7.67
C MET A 109 18.81 -8.78 -8.61
N ALA A 110 18.15 -8.97 -9.74
CA ALA A 110 18.53 -9.98 -10.74
C ALA A 110 19.79 -9.60 -11.52
N PHE A 111 20.11 -8.31 -11.61
CA PHE A 111 21.16 -7.80 -12.50
C PHE A 111 22.31 -7.11 -11.75
N SER A 112 22.12 -6.66 -10.52
CA SER A 112 23.13 -5.91 -9.76
C SER A 112 23.00 -6.08 -8.25
N GLY A 113 24.14 -6.14 -7.56
CA GLY A 113 24.23 -6.12 -6.10
C GLY A 113 23.96 -4.75 -5.45
N ALA A 114 23.81 -3.67 -6.23
CA ALA A 114 23.62 -2.31 -5.71
C ALA A 114 22.39 -2.16 -4.78
N GLY A 115 21.38 -3.02 -4.97
CA GLY A 115 20.21 -3.09 -4.09
C GLY A 115 20.51 -3.52 -2.65
N PHE A 116 21.60 -4.28 -2.44
CA PHE A 116 21.92 -4.96 -1.19
C PHE A 116 23.16 -4.37 -0.51
N MET A 117 24.21 -4.12 -1.29
CA MET A 117 25.54 -3.78 -0.79
C MET A 117 25.61 -2.34 -0.28
N PRO A 118 26.37 -2.05 0.79
CA PRO A 118 26.64 -0.69 1.23
C PRO A 118 27.54 0.07 0.26
N TRP A 119 27.43 1.40 0.23
CA TRP A 119 28.40 2.23 -0.48
C TRP A 119 29.78 2.14 0.20
N GLY A 120 30.82 1.95 -0.60
CA GLY A 120 32.22 1.87 -0.19
C GLY A 120 32.61 0.54 0.45
N CYS A 121 31.81 -0.53 0.30
CA CYS A 121 32.16 -1.84 0.86
C CYS A 121 33.27 -2.56 0.07
N ASP A 122 33.31 -2.38 -1.25
CA ASP A 122 34.33 -2.91 -2.16
C ASP A 122 34.66 -1.89 -3.26
N ASP A 123 35.53 -2.25 -4.20
CA ASP A 123 35.92 -1.38 -5.32
C ASP A 123 34.79 -1.16 -6.35
N ARG A 124 33.75 -2.00 -6.37
CA ARG A 124 32.63 -1.92 -7.30
C ARG A 124 31.49 -1.07 -6.75
N HIS A 125 31.38 -0.90 -5.44
CA HIS A 125 30.30 -0.17 -4.79
C HIS A 125 30.67 1.26 -4.39
N LYS A 126 31.29 2.03 -5.31
CA LYS A 126 31.72 3.42 -5.05
C LYS A 126 30.91 4.46 -5.82
N TYR A 127 29.79 4.07 -6.43
CA TYR A 127 29.02 4.96 -7.29
C TYR A 127 28.18 5.96 -6.49
N VAL A 128 28.01 7.18 -7.01
CA VAL A 128 27.22 8.26 -6.37
C VAL A 128 25.78 7.83 -6.11
N LEU A 129 25.21 6.99 -6.98
CA LEU A 129 23.82 6.50 -6.82
C LEU A 129 23.64 5.60 -5.61
N GLU A 130 24.70 4.96 -5.11
CA GLU A 130 24.66 4.02 -3.98
C GLU A 130 24.76 4.73 -2.63
N LEU A 131 25.01 6.05 -2.63
CA LEU A 131 25.07 6.86 -1.43
C LEU A 131 23.76 6.78 -0.61
N PRO A 132 23.87 6.93 0.73
CA PRO A 132 22.71 7.07 1.61
C PRO A 132 21.71 8.09 1.08
N ILE A 133 20.43 7.90 1.38
CA ILE A 133 19.27 8.69 0.89
C ILE A 133 19.02 8.54 -0.62
N ILE A 134 20.02 8.65 -1.49
CA ILE A 134 19.83 8.50 -2.95
C ILE A 134 19.40 7.07 -3.27
N ARG A 135 20.10 6.09 -2.67
CA ARG A 135 19.74 4.67 -2.81
C ARG A 135 18.33 4.34 -2.31
N TYR A 136 17.73 5.16 -1.44
CA TYR A 136 16.36 4.92 -0.96
C TYR A 136 15.36 4.78 -2.12
N PHE A 137 15.58 5.38 -3.28
CA PHE A 137 14.56 5.34 -4.33
C PHE A 137 14.54 4.04 -5.13
N TYR A 138 15.56 3.19 -5.02
CA TYR A 138 15.65 1.93 -5.77
C TYR A 138 16.15 0.72 -4.97
N ALA A 139 16.79 0.92 -3.81
CA ALA A 139 17.44 -0.13 -3.02
C ALA A 139 16.82 -0.31 -1.63
N GLY A 140 17.12 -1.47 -1.02
CA GLY A 140 16.76 -1.79 0.37
C GLY A 140 15.29 -2.19 0.57
N PHE A 141 15.05 -2.90 1.67
CA PHE A 141 13.72 -3.41 2.01
C PHE A 141 12.75 -2.30 2.45
N THR A 142 11.59 -2.20 1.79
CA THR A 142 10.57 -1.15 2.06
C THR A 142 9.22 -1.62 2.55
N ALA A 143 9.06 -2.92 2.78
CA ALA A 143 7.84 -3.48 3.37
C ALA A 143 7.41 -2.72 4.65
N HIS A 144 8.37 -2.20 5.42
CA HIS A 144 8.16 -1.38 6.61
C HIS A 144 7.17 -0.23 6.40
N VAL A 145 7.27 0.50 5.28
CA VAL A 145 6.38 1.63 4.99
C VAL A 145 4.95 1.14 4.81
N PHE A 146 4.73 0.00 4.13
CA PHE A 146 3.41 -0.60 3.98
C PHE A 146 2.84 -1.02 5.34
N PHE A 147 3.64 -1.72 6.15
CA PHE A 147 3.24 -2.20 7.48
C PHE A 147 2.94 -1.05 8.45
N GLY A 148 3.76 0.01 8.45
CA GLY A 148 3.53 1.22 9.23
C GLY A 148 2.27 1.97 8.80
N ILE A 149 2.02 2.11 7.48
CA ILE A 149 0.78 2.68 6.94
C ILE A 149 -0.43 1.84 7.38
N ALA A 150 -0.32 0.52 7.28
CA ALA A 150 -1.38 -0.41 7.65
C ALA A 150 -1.71 -0.30 9.15
N GLY A 151 -0.70 -0.23 10.02
CA GLY A 151 -0.85 0.05 11.45
C GLY A 151 -1.56 1.39 11.70
N TYR A 152 -1.04 2.48 11.12
CA TYR A 152 -1.60 3.84 11.27
C TYR A 152 -3.07 3.93 10.82
N LEU A 153 -3.41 3.39 9.65
CA LEU A 153 -4.77 3.46 9.10
C LEU A 153 -5.76 2.58 9.88
N THR A 154 -5.30 1.43 10.36
CA THR A 154 -6.13 0.50 11.13
C THR A 154 -6.54 1.15 12.46
N THR A 155 -5.62 1.85 13.12
CA THR A 155 -5.89 2.42 14.46
C THR A 155 -6.53 3.79 14.43
N LEU A 156 -6.26 4.62 13.41
CA LEU A 156 -6.75 6.00 13.37
C LEU A 156 -8.28 6.08 13.53
N ARG A 157 -9.02 5.27 12.77
CA ARG A 157 -10.48 5.21 12.90
C ARG A 157 -10.92 4.67 14.25
N LEU A 158 -10.19 3.70 14.78
CA LEU A 158 -10.54 3.07 16.05
C LEU A 158 -10.36 4.04 17.23
N PHE A 159 -9.25 4.77 17.27
CA PHE A 159 -9.01 5.79 18.29
C PHE A 159 -10.05 6.90 18.24
N GLN A 160 -10.41 7.39 17.06
CA GLN A 160 -11.50 8.36 16.89
C GLN A 160 -12.86 7.90 17.43
N LEU A 161 -13.10 6.59 17.51
CA LEU A 161 -14.30 6.03 18.13
C LEU A 161 -14.12 5.82 19.64
N ILE A 162 -12.98 5.28 20.09
CA ILE A 162 -12.71 5.00 21.50
C ILE A 162 -12.69 6.31 22.31
N ASP A 163 -12.09 7.37 21.77
CA ASP A 163 -11.86 8.62 22.48
C ASP A 163 -13.15 9.45 22.65
N ARG A 164 -14.27 9.06 22.03
CA ARG A 164 -15.59 9.65 22.28
C ARG A 164 -16.22 9.23 23.60
N HIS A 165 -15.77 8.12 24.20
CA HIS A 165 -16.23 7.60 25.50
C HIS A 165 -17.75 7.31 25.67
N ASP A 166 -18.57 7.39 24.61
CA ASP A 166 -20.00 7.04 24.68
C ASP A 166 -20.26 5.52 24.59
N GLN A 167 -21.29 5.01 25.27
CA GLN A 167 -21.69 3.60 25.16
C GLN A 167 -21.97 3.16 23.71
N ALA A 168 -22.64 4.01 22.92
CA ALA A 168 -22.89 3.74 21.51
C ALA A 168 -21.60 3.64 20.69
N SER A 169 -20.54 4.37 21.06
CA SER A 169 -19.24 4.34 20.40
C SER A 169 -18.46 3.07 20.75
N GLN A 170 -18.56 2.59 22.01
CA GLN A 170 -17.94 1.33 22.45
C GLN A 170 -18.54 0.11 21.75
N SER A 171 -19.86 0.05 21.57
CA SER A 171 -20.48 -1.03 20.78
C SER A 171 -20.04 -1.01 19.31
N LYS A 172 -19.87 0.20 18.74
CA LYS A 172 -19.36 0.37 17.36
C LYS A 172 -17.90 -0.05 17.22
N VAL A 173 -17.07 0.08 18.26
CA VAL A 173 -15.68 -0.39 18.27
C VAL A 173 -15.63 -1.89 18.00
N LEU A 174 -16.39 -2.69 18.75
CA LEU A 174 -16.41 -4.14 18.57
C LEU A 174 -16.89 -4.54 17.16
N LEU A 175 -17.99 -3.95 16.69
CA LEU A 175 -18.53 -4.22 15.34
C LEU A 175 -17.54 -3.87 14.23
N ASN A 176 -16.83 -2.75 14.38
CA ASN A 176 -15.84 -2.33 13.39
C ASN A 176 -14.62 -3.24 13.39
N VAL A 177 -14.13 -3.65 14.56
CA VAL A 177 -12.96 -4.53 14.67
C VAL A 177 -13.28 -5.94 14.18
N SER A 178 -14.41 -6.53 14.58
CA SER A 178 -14.80 -7.86 14.15
C SER A 178 -15.01 -7.93 12.63
N GLY A 179 -15.73 -6.97 12.05
CA GLY A 179 -15.92 -6.87 10.61
C GLY A 179 -14.63 -6.58 9.85
N ALA A 180 -13.75 -5.73 10.39
CA ALA A 180 -12.46 -5.46 9.77
C ALA A 180 -11.55 -6.70 9.78
N LEU A 181 -11.47 -7.43 10.89
CA LEU A 181 -10.67 -8.65 11.00
C LEU A 181 -11.19 -9.76 10.08
N PHE A 182 -12.51 -10.00 10.08
CA PHE A 182 -13.15 -11.00 9.22
C PHE A 182 -12.83 -10.75 7.74
N ARG A 183 -13.08 -9.53 7.25
CA ARG A 183 -12.79 -9.18 5.85
C ARG A 183 -11.30 -9.20 5.52
N ARG A 184 -10.42 -8.86 6.47
CA ARG A 184 -8.99 -8.70 6.22
C ARG A 184 -8.34 -10.01 5.79
N ALA A 185 -8.66 -11.11 6.46
CA ALA A 185 -8.14 -12.44 6.10
C ALA A 185 -8.43 -12.75 4.63
N PHE A 186 -9.69 -12.65 4.20
CA PHE A 186 -10.06 -12.95 2.82
C PHE A 186 -9.49 -11.95 1.81
N ARG A 187 -9.46 -10.65 2.14
CA ARG A 187 -8.91 -9.63 1.23
C ARG A 187 -7.43 -9.84 0.94
N LEU A 188 -6.67 -10.35 1.90
CA LEU A 188 -5.26 -10.66 1.74
C LEU A 188 -5.06 -12.01 1.04
N TYR A 189 -5.68 -13.09 1.55
CA TYR A 189 -5.41 -14.44 1.07
C TYR A 189 -6.11 -14.79 -0.23
N LEU A 190 -7.36 -14.35 -0.47
CA LEU A 190 -8.12 -14.80 -1.65
C LEU A 190 -7.46 -14.38 -2.97
N PRO A 191 -7.06 -13.11 -3.18
CA PRO A 191 -6.33 -12.74 -4.39
C PRO A 191 -4.97 -13.44 -4.48
N THR A 192 -4.29 -13.64 -3.35
CA THR A 192 -3.00 -14.34 -3.27
C THR A 192 -3.10 -15.80 -3.73
N PHE A 193 -4.16 -16.51 -3.31
CA PHE A 193 -4.42 -17.88 -3.74
C PHE A 193 -4.73 -17.94 -5.23
N ILE A 194 -5.47 -16.97 -5.78
CA ILE A 194 -5.79 -16.94 -7.21
C ILE A 194 -4.51 -16.74 -8.04
N ILE A 195 -3.62 -15.80 -7.68
CA ILE A 195 -2.42 -15.54 -8.49
C ILE A 195 -1.43 -16.71 -8.42
N THR A 196 -1.23 -17.28 -7.23
CA THR A 196 -0.35 -18.45 -7.08
C THR A 196 -0.91 -19.69 -7.75
N LEU A 197 -2.23 -19.85 -7.79
CA LEU A 197 -2.88 -20.90 -8.56
C LEU A 197 -2.62 -20.70 -10.06
N VAL A 198 -2.71 -19.47 -10.57
CA VAL A 198 -2.35 -19.15 -11.97
C VAL A 198 -0.87 -19.51 -12.23
N THR A 199 0.03 -19.16 -11.32
CA THR A 199 1.45 -19.51 -11.43
C THR A 199 1.67 -21.03 -11.40
N ALA A 200 0.96 -21.77 -10.55
CA ALA A 200 1.04 -23.23 -10.49
C ALA A 200 0.63 -23.89 -11.82
N HIS A 201 -0.43 -23.37 -12.46
CA HIS A 201 -0.83 -23.80 -13.80
C HIS A 201 0.20 -23.42 -14.87
N TYR A 202 0.74 -22.20 -14.79
CA TYR A 202 1.78 -21.73 -15.70
C TYR A 202 3.01 -22.65 -15.70
N ILE A 203 3.41 -23.13 -14.51
CA ILE A 203 4.50 -24.10 -14.34
C ILE A 203 4.10 -25.48 -14.88
N TYR A 204 2.94 -26.01 -14.47
CA TYR A 204 2.51 -27.35 -14.86
C TYR A 204 2.39 -27.54 -16.37
N PHE A 205 1.81 -26.56 -17.08
CA PHE A 205 1.67 -26.60 -18.53
C PHE A 205 2.98 -26.35 -19.29
N GLY A 206 4.09 -26.13 -18.58
CA GLY A 206 5.42 -26.04 -19.17
C GLY A 206 5.78 -24.67 -19.75
N PHE A 207 4.98 -23.63 -19.50
CA PHE A 207 5.30 -22.28 -19.99
C PHE A 207 6.58 -21.71 -19.33
N TYR A 208 6.88 -22.14 -18.10
CA TYR A 208 8.11 -21.76 -17.39
C TYR A 208 9.38 -22.42 -17.98
N GLU A 209 9.25 -23.60 -18.60
CA GLU A 209 10.40 -24.39 -19.07
C GLU A 209 11.18 -23.70 -20.18
N ALA A 210 10.53 -22.86 -20.99
CA ALA A 210 11.20 -22.08 -22.03
C ALA A 210 12.25 -21.10 -21.46
N ASN A 211 12.00 -20.57 -20.26
CA ASN A 211 12.91 -19.61 -19.62
C ASN A 211 13.91 -20.30 -18.68
N ARG A 212 13.64 -21.52 -18.21
CA ARG A 212 14.46 -22.24 -17.21
C ARG A 212 15.96 -22.28 -17.55
N PRO A 213 16.41 -22.58 -18.79
CA PRO A 213 17.83 -22.62 -19.10
C PRO A 213 18.54 -21.28 -18.85
N PHE A 214 17.88 -20.16 -19.15
CA PHE A 214 18.42 -18.82 -18.90
C PHE A 214 18.47 -18.53 -17.40
N LEU A 215 17.40 -18.87 -16.67
CA LEU A 215 17.26 -18.60 -15.23
C LEU A 215 18.28 -19.39 -14.37
N LEU A 216 18.83 -20.48 -14.90
CA LEU A 216 19.85 -21.29 -14.23
C LEU A 216 21.27 -20.75 -14.42
N ASP A 217 21.54 -19.94 -15.45
CA ASP A 217 22.84 -19.32 -15.68
C ASP A 217 23.00 -18.03 -14.85
N HIS A 218 23.12 -18.23 -13.54
CA HIS A 218 23.28 -17.16 -12.55
C HIS A 218 24.57 -16.36 -12.75
N GLY A 219 25.68 -17.03 -13.04
CA GLY A 219 26.99 -16.39 -13.11
C GLY A 219 27.14 -15.42 -14.28
N LYS A 220 26.57 -15.74 -15.45
CA LYS A 220 26.74 -14.93 -16.66
C LYS A 220 25.55 -14.04 -16.96
N LEU A 221 24.32 -14.54 -16.83
CA LEU A 221 23.14 -13.79 -17.27
C LEU A 221 22.53 -12.94 -16.15
N PHE A 222 22.68 -13.36 -14.89
CA PHE A 222 22.02 -12.73 -13.75
C PHE A 222 23.00 -12.46 -12.59
N PRO A 223 23.99 -11.56 -12.76
CA PRO A 223 25.09 -11.37 -11.81
C PRO A 223 24.69 -10.68 -10.49
N GLY A 224 23.40 -10.43 -10.25
CA GLY A 224 22.90 -9.83 -9.01
C GLY A 224 22.70 -10.81 -7.86
N ASP A 225 22.32 -10.31 -6.68
CA ASP A 225 22.02 -11.12 -5.49
C ASP A 225 20.59 -11.68 -5.56
N TRP A 226 20.38 -12.66 -6.45
CA TRP A 226 19.06 -13.19 -6.80
C TRP A 226 18.87 -14.67 -6.45
N ASN A 227 18.48 -14.92 -5.20
CA ASN A 227 18.34 -16.28 -4.66
C ASN A 227 16.91 -16.85 -4.74
N GLU A 228 16.11 -16.41 -5.72
CA GLU A 228 14.73 -16.89 -5.86
C GLU A 228 14.68 -18.34 -6.38
N PRO A 229 13.75 -19.18 -5.88
CA PRO A 229 13.60 -20.56 -6.28
C PRO A 229 13.08 -20.65 -7.72
N LYS A 230 13.48 -21.73 -8.39
CA LYS A 230 13.06 -22.04 -9.76
C LYS A 230 12.15 -23.27 -9.70
N PRO A 231 10.85 -23.10 -9.43
CA PRO A 231 9.95 -24.20 -9.09
C PRO A 231 9.94 -25.26 -10.19
N GLU A 232 9.92 -26.53 -9.80
CA GLU A 232 9.95 -27.65 -10.73
C GLU A 232 8.57 -27.96 -11.28
N ARG A 233 8.54 -28.48 -12.52
CA ARG A 233 7.33 -29.04 -13.13
C ARG A 233 7.19 -30.50 -12.72
N PHE A 234 6.20 -30.81 -11.90
CA PHE A 234 5.93 -32.20 -11.48
C PHE A 234 5.30 -33.03 -12.61
N ALA A 235 5.54 -34.34 -12.58
CA ALA A 235 5.04 -35.28 -13.58
C ALA A 235 3.50 -35.45 -13.58
N SER A 236 2.83 -35.17 -12.45
CA SER A 236 1.38 -35.30 -12.30
C SER A 236 0.75 -34.00 -11.84
N TYR A 237 -0.38 -33.63 -12.44
CA TYR A 237 -1.17 -32.45 -12.07
C TYR A 237 -1.54 -32.46 -10.59
N TRP A 238 -1.91 -33.64 -10.07
CA TRP A 238 -2.26 -33.80 -8.66
C TRP A 238 -1.09 -33.46 -7.75
N MET A 239 0.14 -33.86 -8.10
CA MET A 239 1.33 -33.52 -7.32
C MET A 239 1.59 -32.01 -7.34
N GLN A 240 1.44 -31.35 -8.50
CA GLN A 240 1.58 -29.90 -8.59
C GLN A 240 0.56 -29.17 -7.71
N MET A 241 -0.71 -29.56 -7.77
CA MET A 241 -1.78 -28.94 -6.98
C MET A 241 -1.65 -29.24 -5.49
N LYS A 242 -1.20 -30.45 -5.12
CA LYS A 242 -0.91 -30.80 -3.72
C LYS A 242 0.25 -29.97 -3.17
N PHE A 243 1.30 -29.76 -3.96
CA PHE A 243 2.42 -28.90 -3.61
C PHE A 243 1.97 -27.46 -3.39
N TRP A 244 1.26 -26.88 -4.36
CA TRP A 244 0.65 -25.55 -4.23
C TRP A 244 -0.25 -25.43 -2.98
N GLY A 245 -1.14 -26.40 -2.76
CA GLY A 245 -2.05 -26.40 -1.62
C GLY A 245 -1.33 -26.45 -0.27
N ARG A 246 -0.25 -27.24 -0.15
CA ARG A 246 0.59 -27.28 1.04
C ARG A 246 1.24 -25.94 1.31
N GLU A 247 1.83 -25.32 0.28
CA GLU A 247 2.47 -24.02 0.44
C GLU A 247 1.48 -22.91 0.82
N MET A 248 0.27 -22.93 0.25
CA MET A 248 -0.77 -21.97 0.61
C MET A 248 -1.27 -22.18 2.04
N PHE A 249 -1.34 -23.43 2.50
CA PHE A 249 -1.63 -23.73 3.90
C PHE A 249 -0.52 -23.19 4.82
N ASP A 250 0.74 -23.43 4.49
CA ASP A 250 1.89 -22.94 5.27
C ASP A 250 1.91 -21.40 5.32
N LEU A 251 1.57 -20.72 4.23
CA LEU A 251 1.44 -19.26 4.16
C LEU A 251 0.31 -18.70 5.06
N THR A 252 -0.67 -19.51 5.46
CA THR A 252 -1.72 -19.09 6.40
C THR A 252 -1.38 -19.36 7.87
N ASN A 253 -0.29 -20.07 8.16
CA ASN A 253 0.07 -20.44 9.52
C ASN A 253 0.69 -19.26 10.30
N ILE A 254 -0.17 -18.53 11.02
CA ILE A 254 0.20 -17.36 11.84
C ILE A 254 1.16 -17.66 13.00
N PHE A 255 1.29 -18.92 13.40
CA PHE A 255 2.16 -19.33 14.51
C PHE A 255 3.59 -19.68 14.06
N THR A 256 3.83 -19.78 12.74
CA THR A 256 5.16 -20.06 12.20
C THR A 256 6.16 -19.01 12.66
N TYR A 257 7.35 -19.42 13.09
CA TYR A 257 8.43 -18.49 13.40
C TYR A 257 8.98 -17.84 12.12
N GLY A 258 9.17 -16.53 12.12
CA GLY A 258 9.73 -15.80 10.99
C GLY A 258 8.79 -15.64 9.78
N ALA A 259 9.42 -15.42 8.61
CA ALA A 259 8.76 -15.22 7.32
C ALA A 259 8.69 -16.54 6.54
N VAL A 260 7.54 -16.80 5.92
CA VAL A 260 7.32 -17.96 5.06
C VAL A 260 7.45 -17.50 3.61
N TYR A 261 8.35 -18.12 2.85
CA TYR A 261 8.63 -17.77 1.45
C TYR A 261 8.10 -18.86 0.52
N PRO A 262 6.94 -18.67 -0.14
CA PRO A 262 6.44 -19.64 -1.11
C PRO A 262 7.40 -19.80 -2.30
N TRP A 263 7.51 -21.02 -2.82
CA TRP A 263 8.26 -21.37 -4.02
C TRP A 263 7.63 -20.81 -5.29
N HIS A 264 6.29 -20.76 -5.34
CA HIS A 264 5.59 -20.18 -6.50
C HIS A 264 5.86 -18.68 -6.65
N ASP A 265 6.03 -17.98 -5.53
CA ASP A 265 6.40 -16.57 -5.51
C ASP A 265 6.91 -16.18 -4.12
N GLN A 266 8.23 -15.95 -4.01
CA GLN A 266 8.85 -15.58 -2.74
C GLN A 266 8.39 -14.23 -2.24
N HIS A 267 7.99 -13.30 -3.13
CA HIS A 267 7.57 -11.95 -2.76
C HIS A 267 6.36 -11.94 -1.81
N LEU A 268 5.58 -13.04 -1.82
CA LEU A 268 4.37 -13.22 -1.02
C LEU A 268 4.61 -13.39 0.48
N TRP A 269 5.87 -13.50 0.92
CA TRP A 269 6.23 -13.63 2.35
C TRP A 269 5.60 -12.55 3.24
N SER A 270 5.38 -11.35 2.68
CA SER A 270 4.85 -10.22 3.43
C SER A 270 3.35 -10.35 3.73
N ILE A 271 2.60 -11.24 3.06
CA ILE A 271 1.17 -11.48 3.33
C ILE A 271 0.95 -12.03 4.73
N LEU A 272 1.73 -13.05 5.13
CA LEU A 272 1.63 -13.62 6.46
C LEU A 272 2.08 -12.62 7.53
N ALA A 273 3.14 -11.86 7.26
CA ALA A 273 3.62 -10.80 8.14
C ALA A 273 2.55 -9.70 8.34
N GLU A 274 1.89 -9.29 7.26
CA GLU A 274 0.77 -8.34 7.28
C GLU A 274 -0.38 -8.88 8.14
N MET A 275 -0.76 -10.16 7.98
CA MET A 275 -1.81 -10.77 8.80
C MET A 275 -1.43 -10.83 10.28
N LYS A 276 -0.21 -11.28 10.61
CA LYS A 276 0.32 -11.31 11.98
C LYS A 276 0.28 -9.94 12.64
N GLY A 277 0.92 -8.94 12.02
CA GLY A 277 0.98 -7.57 12.57
C GLY A 277 -0.40 -6.98 12.84
N SER A 278 -1.36 -7.31 11.97
CA SER A 278 -2.75 -6.88 12.09
C SER A 278 -3.49 -7.53 13.25
N MET A 279 -3.38 -8.86 13.39
CA MET A 279 -4.05 -9.61 14.45
C MET A 279 -3.54 -9.17 15.82
N PHE A 280 -2.22 -9.09 16.00
CA PHE A 280 -1.63 -8.66 17.27
C PHE A 280 -1.97 -7.20 17.60
N LEU A 281 -1.98 -6.32 16.60
CA LEU A 281 -2.40 -4.94 16.81
C LEU A 281 -3.88 -4.85 17.25
N TYR A 282 -4.80 -5.59 16.61
CA TYR A 282 -6.19 -5.62 17.04
C TYR A 282 -6.36 -6.17 18.48
N MET A 283 -5.59 -7.19 18.85
CA MET A 283 -5.59 -7.73 20.21
C MET A 283 -5.16 -6.69 21.24
N ILE A 284 -4.08 -5.96 20.98
CA ILE A 284 -3.61 -4.87 21.85
C ILE A 284 -4.69 -3.78 21.97
N LEU A 285 -5.34 -3.42 20.86
CA LEU A 285 -6.36 -2.37 20.85
C LEU A 285 -7.63 -2.76 21.59
N ILE A 286 -8.09 -4.01 21.46
CA ILE A 286 -9.24 -4.53 22.22
C ILE A 286 -8.88 -4.57 23.71
N ALA A 287 -7.71 -5.11 24.07
CA ALA A 287 -7.26 -5.21 25.46
C ALA A 287 -7.13 -3.84 26.14
N THR A 288 -6.79 -2.80 25.37
CA THR A 288 -6.61 -1.43 25.87
C THR A 288 -7.78 -0.49 25.57
N ALA A 289 -8.90 -0.99 25.04
CA ALA A 289 -10.03 -0.17 24.60
C ALA A 289 -10.67 0.64 25.75
N GLN A 290 -10.64 0.08 26.98
CA GLN A 290 -11.16 0.73 28.18
C GLN A 290 -10.11 1.55 28.95
N CYS A 291 -8.84 1.47 28.54
CA CYS A 291 -7.77 2.20 29.19
C CYS A 291 -7.80 3.70 28.84
N ARG A 292 -7.33 4.54 29.76
CA ARG A 292 -7.05 5.95 29.47
C ARG A 292 -6.02 6.06 28.35
N VAL A 293 -6.09 7.13 27.56
CA VAL A 293 -5.22 7.35 26.39
C VAL A 293 -3.73 7.20 26.71
N TYR A 294 -3.26 7.75 27.84
CA TYR A 294 -1.85 7.64 28.25
C TYR A 294 -1.44 6.22 28.65
N VAL A 295 -2.35 5.46 29.27
CA VAL A 295 -2.12 4.06 29.64
C VAL A 295 -2.04 3.20 28.39
N ARG A 296 -2.99 3.38 27.46
CA ARG A 296 -2.99 2.72 26.15
C ARG A 296 -1.70 3.02 25.39
N PHE A 297 -1.25 4.28 25.37
CA PHE A 297 0.01 4.69 24.76
C PHE A 297 1.22 3.98 25.40
N ALA A 298 1.30 3.96 26.73
CA ALA A 298 2.37 3.28 27.46
C ALA A 298 2.40 1.77 27.16
N VAL A 299 1.24 1.12 27.10
CA VAL A 299 1.14 -0.30 26.72
C VAL A 299 1.63 -0.53 25.29
N MET A 300 1.27 0.33 24.33
CA MET A 300 1.79 0.21 22.96
C MET A 300 3.32 0.37 22.89
N CYS A 301 3.90 1.31 23.66
CA CYS A 301 5.34 1.45 23.77
C CYS A 301 6.00 0.20 24.39
N ALA A 302 5.42 -0.33 25.47
CA ALA A 302 5.91 -1.55 26.11
C ALA A 302 5.85 -2.75 25.16
N MET A 303 4.73 -2.92 24.45
CA MET A 303 4.57 -3.99 23.47
C MET A 303 5.53 -3.86 22.29
N THR A 304 5.80 -2.64 21.81
CA THR A 304 6.81 -2.38 20.77
C THR A 304 8.18 -2.88 21.24
N TYR A 305 8.56 -2.59 22.49
CA TYR A 305 9.82 -3.05 23.07
C TYR A 305 9.87 -4.57 23.23
N LEU A 306 8.78 -5.20 23.68
CA LEU A 306 8.72 -6.67 23.80
C LEU A 306 8.85 -7.38 22.44
N TYR A 307 8.11 -6.93 21.42
CA TYR A 307 8.21 -7.53 20.08
C TYR A 307 9.56 -7.24 19.41
N PHE A 308 10.21 -6.14 19.77
CA PHE A 308 11.60 -5.91 19.40
C PHE A 308 12.51 -6.98 20.02
N LEU A 309 12.42 -7.23 21.34
CA LEU A 309 13.19 -8.28 22.02
C LEU A 309 12.90 -9.70 21.49
N TRP A 310 11.67 -9.97 21.05
CA TRP A 310 11.28 -11.25 20.46
C TRP A 310 11.62 -11.40 18.96
N ASN A 311 12.44 -10.51 18.39
CA ASN A 311 12.84 -10.56 16.97
C ASN A 311 11.68 -10.48 15.95
N HIS A 312 10.52 -9.94 16.35
CA HIS A 312 9.34 -9.78 15.49
C HIS A 312 9.28 -8.39 14.86
N TRP A 313 10.21 -8.14 13.93
CA TRP A 313 10.36 -6.82 13.30
C TRP A 313 9.11 -6.33 12.57
N GLU A 314 8.35 -7.27 12.03
CA GLU A 314 7.09 -7.02 11.33
C GLU A 314 5.98 -6.55 12.26
N ILE A 315 5.97 -6.97 13.54
CA ILE A 315 4.89 -6.62 14.47
C ILE A 315 5.16 -5.24 15.09
N TRP A 316 6.39 -4.94 15.50
CA TRP A 316 6.64 -3.67 16.17
C TRP A 316 6.54 -2.46 15.24
N VAL A 317 6.78 -2.60 13.92
CA VAL A 317 6.50 -1.51 12.96
C VAL A 317 5.02 -1.21 12.80
N TYR A 318 4.14 -2.23 12.91
CA TYR A 318 2.70 -2.03 12.95
C TYR A 318 2.28 -1.21 14.18
N ILE A 319 2.83 -1.58 15.34
CA ILE A 319 2.57 -0.88 16.60
C ILE A 319 3.14 0.55 16.54
N LEU A 320 4.30 0.76 15.91
CA LEU A 320 4.83 2.10 15.66
C LEU A 320 3.88 2.94 14.79
N GLY A 321 3.29 2.36 13.74
CA GLY A 321 2.24 3.03 12.96
C GLY A 321 1.05 3.45 13.84
N ALA A 322 0.64 2.59 14.77
CA ALA A 322 -0.41 2.88 15.73
C ALA A 322 -0.03 3.98 16.73
N ILE A 323 1.19 3.95 17.25
CA ILE A 323 1.76 4.98 18.13
C ILE A 323 1.76 6.35 17.41
N VAL A 324 2.19 6.38 16.15
CA VAL A 324 2.17 7.61 15.33
C VAL A 324 0.74 8.15 15.18
N ALA A 325 -0.25 7.28 14.94
CA ALA A 325 -1.65 7.70 14.87
C ALA A 325 -2.16 8.28 16.20
N GLN A 326 -1.79 7.68 17.34
CA GLN A 326 -2.16 8.19 18.66
C GLN A 326 -1.52 9.56 18.95
N ILE A 327 -0.23 9.73 18.61
CA ILE A 327 0.48 11.00 18.74
C ILE A 327 -0.18 12.07 17.86
N ASP A 328 -0.52 11.73 16.62
CA ASP A 328 -1.13 12.66 15.68
C ASP A 328 -2.49 13.17 16.19
N LEU A 329 -3.32 12.29 16.75
CA LEU A 329 -4.60 12.67 17.37
C LEU A 329 -4.39 13.58 18.59
N LEU A 330 -3.52 13.20 19.52
CA LEU A 330 -3.22 13.99 20.73
C LEU A 330 -2.69 15.39 20.40
N LEU A 331 -1.82 15.49 19.38
CA LEU A 331 -1.30 16.77 18.93
C LEU A 331 -2.38 17.60 18.23
N THR A 332 -3.28 16.97 17.48
CA THR A 332 -4.40 17.65 16.82
C THR A 332 -5.38 18.22 17.85
N GLU A 333 -5.78 17.44 18.85
CA GLU A 333 -6.62 17.92 19.95
C GLU A 333 -5.96 19.07 20.72
N ARG A 334 -4.63 18.98 20.95
CA ARG A 334 -3.88 20.05 21.61
C ARG A 334 -3.88 21.33 20.77
N ASP A 335 -3.70 21.23 19.46
CA ASP A 335 -3.73 22.37 18.56
C ASP A 335 -5.13 23.00 18.49
N GLU A 336 -6.19 22.20 18.49
CA GLU A 336 -7.58 22.68 18.53
C GLU A 336 -7.89 23.39 19.85
N LYS A 337 -7.50 22.81 20.99
CA LYS A 337 -7.63 23.47 22.31
C LYS A 337 -6.86 24.79 22.35
N ASN A 338 -5.63 24.82 21.84
CA ASN A 338 -4.83 26.05 21.78
C ASN A 338 -5.50 27.12 20.90
N LYS A 339 -6.15 26.74 19.80
CA LYS A 339 -6.90 27.67 18.93
C LYS A 339 -8.14 28.22 19.62
N GLN A 340 -8.86 27.39 20.39
CA GLN A 340 -10.05 27.82 21.12
C GLN A 340 -9.72 28.76 22.30
N VAL A 341 -8.57 28.59 22.93
CA VAL A 341 -8.10 29.43 24.06
C VAL A 341 -7.54 30.78 23.58
N LEU A 342 -7.17 30.92 22.30
CA LEU A 342 -6.72 32.18 21.72
C LEU A 342 -7.91 32.93 21.08
N PRO A 343 -8.26 34.15 21.51
CA PRO A 343 -9.32 34.92 20.86
C PRO A 343 -8.92 35.22 19.41
N THR A 344 -9.78 34.84 18.46
CA THR A 344 -9.76 35.37 17.09
C THR A 344 -9.79 36.90 17.16
N PRO A 345 -8.97 37.65 16.41
CA PRO A 345 -9.13 39.10 16.32
C PRO A 345 -10.55 39.38 15.82
N CYS A 346 -11.38 39.92 16.71
CA CYS A 346 -12.72 40.36 16.34
C CYS A 346 -12.52 41.46 15.29
N ALA A 347 -13.07 41.26 14.09
CA ALA A 347 -13.14 42.33 13.11
C ALA A 347 -14.04 43.43 13.71
N ASP A 348 -13.45 44.60 13.96
CA ASP A 348 -14.13 45.80 14.42
C ASP A 348 -15.36 46.09 13.58
N ARG A 349 -16.55 45.91 14.16
CA ARG A 349 -17.80 46.54 13.68
C ARG A 349 -18.66 46.90 14.87
N PHE A 350 -18.28 47.91 15.64
CA PHE A 350 -19.20 48.91 16.19
C PHE A 350 -18.39 50.16 16.55
N PRO A 351 -18.78 51.38 16.11
CA PRO A 351 -18.14 52.60 16.59
C PRO A 351 -18.49 52.83 18.06
N PRO A 352 -17.54 53.25 18.91
CA PRO A 352 -17.80 53.51 20.32
C PRO A 352 -18.62 54.79 20.49
N SER A 353 -19.60 54.75 21.42
CA SER A 353 -20.26 55.94 21.96
C SER A 353 -19.26 56.77 22.80
N PRO A 354 -19.45 58.10 22.93
CA PRO A 354 -18.47 58.98 23.56
C PRO A 354 -18.30 58.72 25.07
N PRO A 355 -17.11 59.03 25.64
CA PRO A 355 -16.67 58.51 26.93
C PRO A 355 -17.34 59.23 28.12
N ARG A 356 -17.86 58.43 29.06
CA ARG A 356 -18.11 58.86 30.44
C ARG A 356 -16.84 58.58 31.25
N SER A 357 -16.37 59.55 32.02
CA SER A 357 -15.17 59.41 32.86
C SER A 357 -15.38 58.27 33.88
N PRO A 358 -14.48 57.26 33.94
CA PRO A 358 -14.66 56.11 34.81
C PRO A 358 -14.37 56.46 36.28
N ALA A 359 -15.08 55.79 37.19
CA ALA A 359 -14.92 55.95 38.63
C ALA A 359 -13.55 55.42 39.11
N PRO A 360 -13.02 55.87 40.26
CA PRO A 360 -11.69 55.48 40.77
C PRO A 360 -11.50 53.96 40.91
N GLU A 361 -12.57 53.22 41.22
CA GLU A 361 -12.55 51.76 41.35
C GLU A 361 -12.37 51.02 40.01
N GLU A 362 -12.95 51.55 38.92
CA GLU A 362 -12.78 51.01 37.57
C GLU A 362 -11.35 51.21 37.07
N MET A 363 -10.71 52.33 37.44
CA MET A 363 -9.32 52.61 37.11
C MET A 363 -8.35 51.62 37.78
N MET A 364 -8.67 51.17 39.00
CA MET A 364 -7.87 50.19 39.75
C MET A 364 -8.03 48.79 39.17
N MET A 365 -9.24 48.41 38.76
CA MET A 365 -9.54 47.16 38.03
C MET A 365 -8.87 47.14 36.63
N MET A 366 -8.84 48.27 35.93
CA MET A 366 -8.15 48.41 34.64
C MET A 366 -6.63 48.25 34.80
N LYS A 367 -6.01 48.91 35.79
CA LYS A 367 -4.58 48.75 36.09
C LYS A 367 -4.23 47.31 36.50
N LYS A 368 -5.13 46.61 37.18
CA LYS A 368 -4.96 45.19 37.53
C LYS A 368 -5.03 44.30 36.29
N ARG A 369 -5.97 44.54 35.38
CA ARG A 369 -6.06 43.87 34.06
C ARG A 369 -4.87 44.17 33.15
N GLU A 370 -4.36 45.39 33.15
CA GLU A 370 -3.15 45.77 32.40
C GLU A 370 -1.90 45.07 32.94
N ARG A 371 -1.76 44.95 34.27
CA ARG A 371 -0.69 44.18 34.91
C ARG A 371 -0.76 42.69 34.58
N GLU A 372 -1.95 42.11 34.55
CA GLU A 372 -2.16 40.70 34.18
C GLU A 372 -1.95 40.45 32.67
N GLN A 373 -2.28 41.40 31.80
CA GLN A 373 -1.99 41.34 30.36
C GLN A 373 -0.50 41.49 30.03
N HIS A 374 0.23 42.35 30.75
CA HIS A 374 1.66 42.58 30.52
C HIS A 374 2.57 41.44 31.04
N GLY A 375 2.09 40.62 31.99
CA GLY A 375 2.85 39.49 32.55
C GLY A 375 3.00 38.26 31.62
N GLY A 376 2.25 38.19 30.52
CA GLY A 376 2.25 37.05 29.58
C GLY A 376 2.70 37.34 28.15
N GLY A 377 2.88 38.63 27.79
CA GLY A 377 3.14 39.08 26.42
C GLY A 377 4.45 38.56 25.82
N TRP A 378 5.49 38.39 26.65
CA TRP A 378 6.82 37.94 26.21
C TRP A 378 6.83 36.47 25.77
N LYS A 379 6.08 35.59 26.47
CA LYS A 379 5.88 34.19 26.03
C LYS A 379 4.94 34.09 24.82
N ARG A 380 4.05 35.07 24.62
CA ARG A 380 3.07 35.15 23.52
C ARG A 380 3.72 35.58 22.20
N TYR A 381 4.67 36.52 22.24
CA TYR A 381 5.45 36.96 21.08
C TYR A 381 6.43 35.87 20.60
N TYR A 382 7.16 35.22 21.52
CA TYR A 382 8.10 34.16 21.17
C TYR A 382 7.45 32.85 20.67
N ARG A 383 6.21 32.54 21.08
CA ARG A 383 5.53 31.29 20.67
C ARG A 383 4.90 31.37 19.27
N HIS A 384 4.51 32.57 18.83
CA HIS A 384 4.01 32.80 17.47
C HIS A 384 5.13 33.15 16.48
N ASN A 385 6.27 33.67 16.96
CA ASN A 385 7.46 34.01 16.18
C ASN A 385 8.69 33.15 16.53
N LEU A 386 8.54 31.84 16.79
CA LEU A 386 9.68 30.96 16.53
C LEU A 386 9.93 31.03 15.01
N PRO A 387 11.17 31.32 14.57
CA PRO A 387 11.42 31.62 13.16
C PRO A 387 10.86 30.47 12.33
N THR A 388 9.95 30.78 11.40
CA THR A 388 9.38 29.82 10.44
C THR A 388 10.48 28.97 9.82
N ALA A 389 11.68 29.56 9.67
CA ALA A 389 12.92 28.89 9.33
C ALA A 389 13.30 27.74 10.29
N GLY A 390 13.38 27.93 11.61
CA GLY A 390 13.77 26.88 12.56
C GLY A 390 12.80 25.68 12.59
N ARG A 391 11.49 25.94 12.47
CA ARG A 391 10.49 24.86 12.31
C ARG A 391 10.60 24.16 10.96
N THR A 392 10.98 24.89 9.91
CA THR A 392 11.20 24.31 8.58
C THR A 392 12.47 23.48 8.54
N TRP A 393 13.56 23.96 9.14
CA TRP A 393 14.85 23.27 9.26
C TRP A 393 14.73 22.00 10.10
N SER A 394 14.07 22.05 11.26
CA SER A 394 13.83 20.83 12.07
C SER A 394 12.99 19.79 11.33
N ARG A 395 12.01 20.21 10.52
CA ARG A 395 11.24 19.29 9.67
C ARG A 395 12.07 18.72 8.52
N ALA A 396 12.87 19.55 7.85
CA ALA A 396 13.76 19.13 6.78
C ALA A 396 14.80 18.13 7.31
N PHE A 397 15.39 18.41 8.47
CA PHE A 397 16.26 17.50 9.20
C PHE A 397 15.54 16.20 9.57
N GLY A 398 14.29 16.27 10.05
CA GLY A 398 13.49 15.08 10.30
C GLY A 398 13.29 14.20 9.05
N PHE A 399 12.99 14.80 7.90
CA PHE A 399 12.89 14.06 6.63
C PHE A 399 14.23 13.46 6.22
N PHE A 400 15.32 14.22 6.38
CA PHE A 400 16.68 13.73 6.13
C PHE A 400 16.98 12.49 6.97
N VAL A 401 16.73 12.54 8.28
CA VAL A 401 16.92 11.38 9.19
C VAL A 401 16.02 10.20 8.79
N ALA A 402 14.76 10.45 8.45
CA ALA A 402 13.83 9.40 8.03
C ALA A 402 14.32 8.68 6.77
N PHE A 403 14.68 9.42 5.72
CA PHE A 403 15.18 8.84 4.47
C PHE A 403 16.54 8.17 4.67
N TYR A 404 17.40 8.72 5.51
CA TYR A 404 18.70 8.16 5.81
C TYR A 404 18.57 6.79 6.49
N PHE A 405 17.68 6.65 7.49
CA PHE A 405 17.36 5.36 8.13
C PHE A 405 16.66 4.38 7.18
N LEU A 406 15.74 4.87 6.34
CA LEU A 406 15.08 4.04 5.34
C LEU A 406 16.02 3.61 4.20
N SER A 407 17.16 4.29 4.02
CA SER A 407 18.19 3.95 3.04
C SER A 407 19.22 2.94 3.54
N TYR A 408 19.06 2.41 4.76
CA TYR A 408 19.99 1.43 5.32
C TYR A 408 20.16 0.20 4.40
N PRO A 409 21.39 -0.18 4.03
CA PRO A 409 21.65 -1.29 3.12
C PRO A 409 21.36 -2.65 3.77
N ILE A 410 20.94 -3.63 2.96
CA ILE A 410 20.58 -4.98 3.44
C ILE A 410 21.78 -5.66 4.08
N HIS A 411 22.94 -5.59 3.42
CA HIS A 411 24.19 -6.12 3.96
C HIS A 411 24.95 -5.10 4.83
N GLY A 412 24.30 -3.99 5.22
CA GLY A 412 24.92 -2.90 5.97
C GLY A 412 25.52 -3.30 7.32
N ALA A 413 24.98 -4.34 7.96
CA ALA A 413 25.49 -4.84 9.23
C ALA A 413 26.56 -5.94 9.05
N ARG A 414 26.63 -6.54 7.86
CA ARG A 414 27.54 -7.65 7.53
C ARG A 414 28.84 -7.14 6.94
N ASP A 415 28.74 -6.21 6.00
CA ASP A 415 29.87 -5.67 5.24
C ASP A 415 30.25 -4.26 5.70
N PRO A 416 31.48 -3.80 5.41
CA PRO A 416 31.88 -2.43 5.71
C PRO A 416 30.93 -1.43 5.06
N ALA A 417 30.22 -0.66 5.89
CA ALA A 417 29.25 0.33 5.45
C ALA A 417 29.69 1.75 5.86
N PRO A 418 30.63 2.36 5.12
CA PRO A 418 30.92 3.79 5.24
C PRO A 418 29.64 4.62 5.28
N GLY A 419 29.52 5.47 6.30
CA GLY A 419 28.31 6.21 6.61
C GLY A 419 27.46 5.58 7.72
N TYR A 420 27.39 4.25 7.84
CA TYR A 420 26.58 3.56 8.86
C TYR A 420 27.40 2.93 9.99
N MET A 421 28.73 2.95 9.92
CA MET A 421 29.60 2.25 10.89
C MET A 421 29.32 2.61 12.37
N LEU A 422 29.03 3.88 12.68
CA LEU A 422 28.68 4.29 14.04
C LEU A 422 27.29 3.78 14.45
N LEU A 423 26.35 3.81 13.53
CA LEU A 423 24.98 3.32 13.73
C LEU A 423 24.97 1.80 13.94
N ASN A 424 25.78 1.05 13.19
CA ASN A 424 25.88 -0.40 13.34
C ASN A 424 26.23 -0.83 14.77
N LYS A 425 26.94 -0.01 15.55
CA LYS A 425 27.24 -0.27 16.97
C LYS A 425 26.02 -0.20 17.89
N LEU A 426 24.95 0.47 17.46
CA LEU A 426 23.70 0.60 18.21
C LEU A 426 22.70 -0.53 17.90
N ILE A 427 22.94 -1.31 16.85
CA ILE A 427 22.11 -2.47 16.52
C ILE A 427 22.46 -3.59 17.50
N PRO A 428 21.49 -4.15 18.25
CA PRO A 428 21.78 -5.25 19.15
C PRO A 428 22.29 -6.49 18.43
N GLU A 429 23.25 -7.19 19.04
CA GLU A 429 23.88 -8.37 18.42
C GLU A 429 22.92 -9.55 18.26
N TRP A 430 21.99 -9.74 19.21
CA TRP A 430 21.00 -10.81 19.22
C TRP A 430 19.91 -10.67 18.14
N MET A 431 19.87 -9.54 17.43
CA MET A 431 18.84 -9.29 16.42
C MET A 431 19.14 -10.07 15.15
N ASP A 432 18.22 -10.97 14.76
CA ASP A 432 18.36 -11.80 13.55
C ASP A 432 18.39 -10.96 12.27
N ARG A 433 17.49 -9.98 12.18
CA ARG A 433 17.26 -9.15 10.99
C ARG A 433 17.67 -7.70 11.20
N LYS A 434 18.99 -7.49 11.35
CA LYS A 434 19.62 -6.17 11.57
C LYS A 434 19.25 -5.13 10.51
N ASP A 435 19.00 -5.57 9.27
CA ASP A 435 18.56 -4.73 8.16
C ASP A 435 17.19 -4.05 8.35
N LYS A 436 16.39 -4.52 9.31
CA LYS A 436 15.03 -4.03 9.59
C LYS A 436 14.99 -2.94 10.66
N PHE A 437 16.05 -2.85 11.49
CA PHE A 437 16.07 -2.01 12.68
C PHE A 437 15.83 -0.53 12.36
N TYR A 438 16.68 0.07 11.53
CA TYR A 438 16.56 1.49 11.17
C TYR A 438 15.34 1.76 10.29
N ALA A 439 14.97 0.84 9.41
CA ALA A 439 13.84 1.04 8.53
C ALA A 439 12.50 1.17 9.29
N ASN A 440 12.34 0.46 10.41
CA ASN A 440 11.18 0.62 11.29
C ASN A 440 11.12 2.01 11.95
N ILE A 441 12.25 2.47 12.48
CA ILE A 441 12.36 3.81 13.09
C ILE A 441 12.13 4.89 12.03
N GLY A 442 12.78 4.77 10.88
CA GLY A 442 12.64 5.69 9.75
C GLY A 442 11.20 5.75 9.22
N THR A 443 10.49 4.62 9.20
CA THR A 443 9.07 4.58 8.84
C THR A 443 8.22 5.38 9.82
N ALA A 444 8.41 5.19 11.13
CA ALA A 444 7.64 5.93 12.14
C ALA A 444 7.87 7.44 12.04
N ILE A 445 9.12 7.87 11.86
CA ILE A 445 9.48 9.28 11.67
C ILE A 445 8.84 9.82 10.39
N LEU A 446 8.95 9.09 9.26
CA LEU A 446 8.35 9.50 7.99
C LEU A 446 6.84 9.70 8.11
N LEU A 447 6.13 8.72 8.70
CA LEU A 447 4.68 8.79 8.88
C LEU A 447 4.29 9.96 9.77
N LEU A 448 4.99 10.20 10.88
CA LEU A 448 4.70 11.33 11.76
C LEU A 448 4.92 12.67 11.04
N LEU A 449 6.03 12.82 10.31
CA LEU A 449 6.33 14.06 9.56
C LEU A 449 5.30 14.32 8.46
N LEU A 450 4.86 13.28 7.76
CA LEU A 450 3.81 13.39 6.75
C LEU A 450 2.45 13.70 7.39
N ALA A 451 2.07 13.02 8.47
CA ALA A 451 0.85 13.28 9.23
C ALA A 451 0.78 14.74 9.70
N ARG A 452 1.89 15.26 10.23
CA ARG A 452 2.03 16.65 10.69
C ARG A 452 2.39 17.66 9.59
N SER A 453 2.43 17.25 8.31
CA SER A 453 2.61 18.15 7.17
C SER A 453 1.29 18.77 6.74
N ASP A 454 1.26 20.08 6.58
CA ASP A 454 0.13 20.77 5.98
C ASP A 454 -0.03 20.35 4.50
N PRO A 455 -1.22 19.90 4.08
CA PRO A 455 -1.51 19.50 2.70
C PRO A 455 -1.20 20.55 1.64
N GLN A 456 -1.36 21.85 1.94
CA GLN A 456 -1.23 22.92 0.95
C GLN A 456 0.23 23.35 0.75
N THR A 457 0.98 23.47 1.84
CA THR A 457 2.35 24.00 1.82
C THR A 457 3.41 22.92 1.61
N SER A 458 3.14 21.67 2.01
CA SER A 458 4.14 20.60 1.93
C SER A 458 4.27 20.04 0.51
N LYS A 459 5.48 20.16 -0.07
CA LYS A 459 5.84 19.55 -1.36
C LYS A 459 5.58 18.04 -1.36
N TRP A 460 5.92 17.36 -0.26
CA TRP A 460 5.66 15.93 -0.10
C TRP A 460 4.17 15.60 -0.15
N ARG A 461 3.33 16.31 0.61
CA ARG A 461 1.87 16.11 0.56
C ARG A 461 1.30 16.35 -0.84
N ARG A 462 1.78 17.37 -1.55
CA ARG A 462 1.36 17.66 -2.93
C ARG A 462 1.73 16.54 -3.91
N ILE A 463 2.97 16.03 -3.85
CA ILE A 463 3.43 14.91 -4.67
C ILE A 463 2.57 13.66 -4.39
N LEU A 464 2.36 13.34 -3.10
CA LEU A 464 1.60 12.16 -2.68
C LEU A 464 0.10 12.26 -3.01
N ASN A 465 -0.47 13.47 -3.06
CA ASN A 465 -1.86 13.68 -3.47
C ASN A 465 -2.03 13.88 -4.98
N SER A 466 -0.95 13.81 -5.78
CA SER A 466 -1.03 13.90 -7.24
C SER A 466 -1.82 12.74 -7.83
N GLY A 467 -2.44 12.95 -9.00
CA GLY A 467 -3.24 11.93 -9.68
C GLY A 467 -2.43 10.65 -9.97
N LEU A 468 -1.16 10.79 -10.35
CA LEU A 468 -0.25 9.66 -10.61
C LEU A 468 0.04 8.86 -9.34
N ALA A 469 0.39 9.52 -8.24
CA ALA A 469 0.66 8.83 -6.97
C ALA A 469 -0.60 8.11 -6.45
N GLN A 470 -1.78 8.73 -6.57
CA GLN A 470 -3.05 8.12 -6.20
C GLN A 470 -3.41 6.93 -7.09
N TYR A 471 -3.12 7.00 -8.40
CA TYR A 471 -3.29 5.89 -9.33
C TYR A 471 -2.42 4.70 -8.94
N PHE A 472 -1.11 4.91 -8.73
CA PHE A 472 -0.23 3.85 -8.24
C PHE A 472 -0.69 3.30 -6.89
N GLY A 473 -1.18 4.16 -6.00
CA GLY A 473 -1.75 3.73 -4.72
C GLY A 473 -2.93 2.79 -4.88
N LYS A 474 -3.81 3.07 -5.85
CA LYS A 474 -4.99 2.23 -6.16
C LYS A 474 -4.61 0.84 -6.66
N ILE A 475 -3.59 0.73 -7.50
CA ILE A 475 -3.16 -0.56 -8.10
C ILE A 475 -2.01 -1.22 -7.33
N SER A 476 -1.53 -0.62 -6.24
CA SER A 476 -0.32 -1.05 -5.53
C SER A 476 -0.37 -2.51 -5.03
N PHE A 477 -1.53 -2.97 -4.56
CA PHE A 477 -1.70 -4.36 -4.13
C PHE A 477 -1.72 -5.33 -5.32
N GLY A 478 -2.38 -4.95 -6.42
CA GLY A 478 -2.31 -5.71 -7.67
C GLY A 478 -0.88 -5.80 -8.20
N LEU A 479 -0.14 -4.69 -8.21
CA LEU A 479 1.27 -4.67 -8.63
C LEU A 479 2.14 -5.56 -7.74
N TYR A 480 1.91 -5.51 -6.43
CA TYR A 480 2.58 -6.39 -5.48
C TYR A 480 2.36 -7.88 -5.80
N LEU A 481 1.12 -8.29 -6.12
CA LEU A 481 0.83 -9.69 -6.44
C LEU A 481 1.33 -10.14 -7.81
N THR A 482 1.37 -9.25 -8.80
CA THR A 482 1.61 -9.65 -10.19
C THR A 482 3.04 -9.42 -10.67
N HIS A 483 3.82 -8.54 -10.03
CA HIS A 483 5.15 -8.22 -10.52
C HIS A 483 6.10 -9.43 -10.53
N GLY A 484 6.12 -10.25 -9.47
CA GLY A 484 6.95 -11.46 -9.39
C GLY A 484 6.64 -12.42 -10.54
N PRO A 485 5.39 -12.87 -10.72
CA PRO A 485 5.01 -13.72 -11.85
C PRO A 485 5.35 -13.12 -13.22
N VAL A 486 5.14 -11.82 -13.42
CA VAL A 486 5.44 -11.14 -14.70
C VAL A 486 6.96 -11.07 -14.96
N LEU A 487 7.75 -10.75 -13.92
CA LEU A 487 9.21 -10.74 -13.96
C LEU A 487 9.76 -12.11 -14.41
N HIS A 488 9.27 -13.19 -13.81
CA HIS A 488 9.70 -14.56 -14.14
C HIS A 488 9.16 -15.06 -15.49
N ALA A 489 7.93 -14.69 -15.86
CA ALA A 489 7.31 -15.14 -17.09
C ALA A 489 7.99 -14.57 -18.35
N PHE A 490 8.44 -13.31 -18.31
CA PHE A 490 9.20 -12.73 -19.42
C PHE A 490 10.06 -11.52 -19.05
N GLY A 491 9.77 -10.80 -17.95
CA GLY A 491 10.44 -9.55 -17.62
C GLY A 491 11.97 -9.66 -17.57
N TYR A 492 12.50 -10.64 -16.84
CA TYR A 492 13.94 -10.89 -16.73
C TYR A 492 14.60 -11.29 -18.06
N MET A 493 13.82 -11.79 -19.03
CA MET A 493 14.34 -12.19 -20.33
C MET A 493 14.50 -10.99 -21.29
N ILE A 494 13.89 -9.84 -21.01
CA ILE A 494 13.91 -8.69 -21.92
C ILE A 494 15.35 -8.21 -22.19
N PRO A 495 16.21 -7.94 -21.17
CA PRO A 495 17.59 -7.52 -21.41
C PRO A 495 18.38 -8.56 -22.20
N GLN A 496 18.20 -9.84 -21.87
CA GLN A 496 18.87 -10.95 -22.56
C GLN A 496 18.52 -11.01 -24.04
N ARG A 497 17.25 -10.79 -24.39
CA ARG A 497 16.80 -10.74 -25.78
C ARG A 497 17.36 -9.53 -26.52
N ILE A 498 17.47 -8.38 -25.86
CA ILE A 498 18.06 -7.18 -26.45
C ILE A 498 19.54 -7.41 -26.76
N TRP A 499 20.32 -7.92 -25.81
CA TRP A 499 21.74 -8.23 -26.03
C TRP A 499 21.93 -9.27 -27.14
N TRP A 500 21.10 -10.31 -27.15
CA TRP A 500 21.12 -11.31 -28.22
C TRP A 500 20.85 -10.71 -29.61
N MET A 501 19.89 -9.79 -29.73
CA MET A 501 19.63 -9.07 -30.98
C MET A 501 20.80 -8.17 -31.41
N MET A 502 21.60 -7.68 -30.46
CA MET A 502 22.83 -6.93 -30.73
C MET A 502 24.01 -7.84 -31.12
N GLY A 503 23.85 -9.18 -31.05
CA GLY A 503 24.93 -10.14 -31.26
C GLY A 503 25.95 -10.17 -30.11
N THR A 504 25.56 -9.75 -28.91
CA THR A 504 26.44 -9.66 -27.72
C THR A 504 25.81 -10.36 -26.51
N GLN A 505 26.56 -10.50 -25.42
CA GLN A 505 26.03 -10.85 -24.11
C GLN A 505 26.22 -9.68 -23.15
N GLY A 506 25.35 -9.55 -22.14
CA GLY A 506 25.42 -8.42 -21.20
C GLY A 506 26.79 -8.26 -20.54
N VAL A 507 27.46 -9.37 -20.21
CA VAL A 507 28.82 -9.39 -19.62
C VAL A 507 29.92 -8.84 -20.52
N ASP A 508 29.72 -8.88 -21.84
CA ASP A 508 30.71 -8.42 -22.83
C ASP A 508 30.47 -6.96 -23.25
N THR A 509 29.44 -6.32 -22.70
CA THR A 509 29.09 -4.93 -23.04
C THR A 509 29.76 -3.92 -22.11
N THR A 510 30.00 -2.71 -22.62
CA THR A 510 30.43 -1.58 -21.79
C THR A 510 29.36 -1.19 -20.78
N ASP A 511 29.76 -0.62 -19.63
CA ASP A 511 28.84 -0.18 -18.56
C ASP A 511 27.70 0.71 -19.08
N ALA A 512 27.98 1.57 -20.07
CA ALA A 512 26.98 2.44 -20.67
C ALA A 512 25.92 1.66 -21.46
N VAL A 513 26.34 0.70 -22.28
CA VAL A 513 25.43 -0.16 -23.05
C VAL A 513 24.64 -1.06 -22.12
N TRP A 514 25.30 -1.66 -21.14
CA TRP A 514 24.65 -2.49 -20.11
C TRP A 514 23.56 -1.69 -19.39
N THR A 515 23.90 -0.49 -18.91
CA THR A 515 22.96 0.40 -18.19
C THR A 515 21.78 0.77 -19.08
N ALA A 516 22.03 1.14 -20.34
CA ALA A 516 20.97 1.49 -21.28
C ALA A 516 19.98 0.32 -21.50
N VAL A 517 20.50 -0.90 -21.73
CA VAL A 517 19.66 -2.09 -21.94
C VAL A 517 18.86 -2.45 -20.68
N ILE A 518 19.45 -2.35 -19.50
CA ILE A 518 18.76 -2.58 -18.22
C ILE A 518 17.66 -1.54 -17.99
N VAL A 519 17.91 -0.26 -18.30
CA VAL A 519 16.90 0.81 -18.19
C VAL A 519 15.75 0.60 -19.20
N ILE A 520 16.06 0.24 -20.44
CA ILE A 520 15.05 -0.09 -21.45
C ILE A 520 14.20 -1.28 -21.00
N GLY A 521 14.84 -2.35 -20.52
CA GLY A 521 14.16 -3.51 -19.95
C GLY A 521 13.27 -3.14 -18.77
N TRP A 522 13.75 -2.29 -17.87
CA TRP A 522 12.99 -1.78 -16.73
C TRP A 522 11.74 -1.00 -17.18
N VAL A 523 11.87 -0.10 -18.16
CA VAL A 523 10.73 0.69 -18.68
C VAL A 523 9.66 -0.21 -19.27
N ILE A 524 10.07 -1.15 -20.14
CA ILE A 524 9.14 -2.10 -20.79
C ILE A 524 8.44 -2.94 -19.73
N ASN A 525 9.21 -3.52 -18.81
CA ASN A 525 8.66 -4.42 -17.81
C ASN A 525 7.79 -3.70 -16.76
N LEU A 526 8.16 -2.48 -16.37
CA LEU A 526 7.33 -1.65 -15.50
C LEU A 526 5.99 -1.34 -16.17
N ALA A 527 6.00 -0.96 -17.45
CA ALA A 527 4.76 -0.71 -18.20
C ALA A 527 3.88 -1.96 -18.27
N SER A 528 4.47 -3.13 -18.52
CA SER A 528 3.75 -4.41 -18.51
C SER A 528 3.19 -4.76 -17.14
N CYS A 529 3.98 -4.60 -16.07
CA CYS A 529 3.52 -4.87 -14.70
C CYS A 529 2.39 -3.91 -14.28
N LEU A 530 2.49 -2.62 -14.61
CA LEU A 530 1.43 -1.64 -14.34
C LEU A 530 0.14 -1.97 -15.11
N TRP A 531 0.27 -2.43 -16.35
CA TRP A 531 -0.86 -2.92 -17.13
C TRP A 531 -1.53 -4.10 -16.43
N VAL A 532 -0.77 -5.16 -16.14
CA VAL A 532 -1.31 -6.38 -15.51
C VAL A 532 -1.91 -6.06 -14.15
N ALA A 533 -1.28 -5.19 -13.36
CA ALA A 533 -1.76 -4.72 -12.06
C ALA A 533 -3.11 -3.98 -12.15
N ASP A 534 -3.29 -3.11 -13.16
CA ASP A 534 -4.56 -2.40 -13.38
C ASP A 534 -5.70 -3.39 -13.68
N VAL A 535 -5.46 -4.33 -14.59
CA VAL A 535 -6.41 -5.39 -14.95
C VAL A 535 -6.73 -6.25 -13.73
N TRP A 536 -5.69 -6.68 -12.99
CA TRP A 536 -5.84 -7.49 -11.78
C TRP A 536 -6.69 -6.80 -10.70
N THR A 537 -6.40 -5.53 -10.44
CA THR A 537 -7.12 -4.72 -9.44
C THR A 537 -8.62 -4.60 -9.79
N ARG A 538 -8.93 -4.39 -11.07
CA ARG A 538 -10.30 -4.22 -11.55
C ARG A 538 -11.06 -5.55 -11.63
N GLU A 539 -10.44 -6.58 -12.18
CA GLU A 539 -11.16 -7.81 -12.54
C GLU A 539 -11.09 -8.89 -11.45
N VAL A 540 -10.01 -8.97 -10.68
CA VAL A 540 -9.84 -10.00 -9.66
C VAL A 540 -10.08 -9.42 -8.28
N GLU A 541 -9.30 -8.41 -7.89
CA GLU A 541 -9.35 -7.84 -6.53
C GLU A 541 -10.74 -7.25 -6.23
N SER A 542 -11.29 -6.44 -7.13
CA SER A 542 -12.63 -5.85 -6.94
C SER A 542 -13.74 -6.90 -6.83
N ARG A 543 -13.60 -8.05 -7.50
CA ARG A 543 -14.55 -9.17 -7.39
C ARG A 543 -14.38 -9.92 -6.08
N CYS A 544 -13.13 -10.12 -5.62
CA CYS A 544 -12.84 -10.67 -4.30
C CYS A 544 -13.46 -9.81 -3.20
N VAL A 545 -13.33 -8.48 -3.27
CA VAL A 545 -13.95 -7.56 -2.30
C VAL A 545 -15.48 -7.70 -2.27
N LYS A 546 -16.11 -7.80 -3.43
CA LYS A 546 -17.57 -8.01 -3.53
C LYS A 546 -17.99 -9.38 -2.98
N ALA A 547 -17.22 -10.44 -3.27
CA ALA A 547 -17.49 -11.78 -2.76
C ALA A 547 -17.38 -11.83 -1.23
N VAL A 548 -16.35 -11.21 -0.67
CA VAL A 548 -16.15 -11.10 0.78
C VAL A 548 -17.28 -10.31 1.44
N LYS A 549 -17.77 -9.24 0.80
CA LYS A 549 -18.93 -8.49 1.32
C LYS A 549 -20.19 -9.35 1.35
N LYS A 550 -20.46 -10.12 0.28
CA LYS A 550 -21.59 -11.04 0.25
C LYS A 550 -21.48 -12.12 1.33
N LEU A 551 -20.27 -12.62 1.57
CA LEU A 551 -20.00 -13.58 2.64
C LEU A 551 -20.24 -12.95 4.01
N GLU A 552 -19.81 -11.71 4.22
CA GLU A 552 -20.12 -10.96 5.45
C GLU A 552 -21.63 -10.79 5.65
N ASP A 553 -22.36 -10.34 4.63
CA ASP A 553 -23.82 -10.16 4.68
C ASP A 553 -24.57 -11.48 4.95
N LEU A 554 -24.00 -12.62 4.55
CA LEU A 554 -24.53 -13.96 4.78
C LEU A 554 -24.22 -14.47 6.20
N CYS A 555 -23.00 -14.21 6.70
CA CYS A 555 -22.52 -14.73 7.99
C CYS A 555 -22.91 -13.85 9.18
N PHE A 556 -23.08 -12.54 8.98
CA PHE A 556 -23.30 -11.61 10.08
C PHE A 556 -24.78 -11.51 10.44
N VAL A 557 -25.07 -11.42 11.74
CA VAL A 557 -26.42 -11.22 12.24
C VAL A 557 -26.93 -9.88 11.74
N LYS A 558 -28.04 -9.90 10.99
CA LYS A 558 -28.71 -8.66 10.56
C LYS A 558 -29.23 -7.95 11.81
N THR A 559 -28.61 -6.83 12.17
CA THR A 559 -29.19 -5.89 13.13
C THR A 559 -30.54 -5.44 12.60
N LYS A 560 -31.61 -5.75 13.33
CA LYS A 560 -32.96 -5.26 13.07
C LYS A 560 -33.03 -3.76 13.30
#